data_AF-A0A940J0Z5-F1
#
_entry.id   AF-A0A940J0Z5-F1
#
_cell.length_a   1.000
_cell.length_b   1.000
_cell.length_c   1.000
_cell.angle_alpha   90.00
_cell.angle_beta   90.00
_cell.angle_gamma   90.00
#
_symmetry.space_group_name_H-M   'P 1'
#
loop_
_entity.id
_entity.type
_entity.pdbx_description
1 polymer ?
#
loop_
_entity_poly.entity_id
_entity_poly.type
_entity_poly.pdbx_seq_one_letter_code
_entity_poly.pdbx_strand_id
1 'polypeptide(L)'
;MNNNRYVDLLDRINLDELHIRQAFDYYRNRFQKSEVAQGLVESCCAIDDALRENTMIGFCDRTMGRNIPRAKTAEGAAIRGSLQRVGLIKATGHELFRGCVVFPTYNDDGTVISAVGYRIGRVRSGDKPVVYWCRPESKGFVDAGMSFAKELVHGQAYH
;
A
#
# COMPACT_ATOMS: atom_id res chain seq x y z
N MET A 1 10.85 20.53 27.12
CA MET A 1 11.37 19.15 27.21
C MET A 1 10.53 18.26 26.31
N ASN A 2 11.13 17.80 25.21
CA ASN A 2 10.49 17.33 23.98
C ASN A 2 10.46 15.78 23.91
N ASN A 3 10.09 15.10 25.01
CA ASN A 3 10.20 13.63 25.08
C ASN A 3 8.98 12.91 24.49
N ASN A 4 7.80 13.52 24.54
CA ASN A 4 6.55 12.87 24.10
C ASN A 4 6.43 12.75 22.56
N ARG A 5 6.95 13.74 21.84
CA ARG A 5 6.86 13.79 20.37
C ARG A 5 7.73 12.75 19.67
N TYR A 6 8.83 12.32 20.28
CA TYR A 6 9.68 11.25 19.74
C TYR A 6 9.05 9.88 19.94
N VAL A 7 8.48 9.62 21.12
CA VAL A 7 7.77 8.36 21.41
C VAL A 7 6.59 8.20 20.46
N ASP A 8 5.77 9.24 20.29
CA ASP A 8 4.66 9.23 19.34
C ASP A 8 5.08 8.96 17.88
N LEU A 9 6.25 9.45 17.46
CA LEU A 9 6.78 9.22 16.11
C LEU A 9 7.27 7.78 15.94
N LEU A 10 8.00 7.25 16.92
CA LEU A 10 8.48 5.88 16.90
C LEU A 10 7.32 4.88 16.94
N ASP A 11 6.30 5.13 17.76
CA ASP A 11 5.10 4.28 17.84
C ASP A 11 4.34 4.29 16.51
N ARG A 12 4.21 5.45 15.86
CA ARG A 12 3.58 5.55 14.54
C ARG A 12 4.38 4.82 13.46
N ILE A 13 5.71 4.94 13.46
CA ILE A 13 6.59 4.24 12.51
C ILE A 13 6.44 2.72 12.69
N ASN A 14 6.40 2.25 13.94
CA ASN A 14 6.22 0.83 14.25
C ASN A 14 4.84 0.32 13.81
N LEU A 15 3.77 1.10 13.99
CA LEU A 15 2.44 0.75 13.51
C LEU A 15 2.34 0.74 11.98
N ASP A 16 2.96 1.70 11.31
CA ASP A 16 2.99 1.76 9.84
C ASP A 16 3.71 0.55 9.26
N GLU A 17 4.85 0.16 9.83
CA GLU A 17 5.54 -1.06 9.44
C GLU A 17 4.70 -2.32 9.70
N LEU A 18 4.05 -2.41 10.88
CA LEU A 18 3.19 -3.53 11.22
C LEU A 18 2.07 -3.70 10.19
N HIS A 19 1.37 -2.62 9.82
CA HIS A 19 0.28 -2.70 8.86
C HIS A 19 0.77 -2.93 7.42
N ILE A 20 1.95 -2.42 7.04
CA ILE A 20 2.59 -2.79 5.76
C ILE A 20 2.79 -4.30 5.70
N ARG A 21 3.42 -4.89 6.74
CA ARG A 21 3.69 -6.33 6.81
C ARG A 21 2.39 -7.14 6.69
N GLN A 22 1.38 -6.78 7.48
CA GLN A 22 0.07 -7.42 7.45
C GLN A 22 -0.61 -7.34 6.07
N ALA A 23 -0.47 -6.20 5.37
CA ALA A 23 -1.04 -6.04 4.04
C ALA A 23 -0.38 -6.98 3.01
N PHE A 24 0.95 -7.07 3.02
CA PHE A 24 1.67 -7.97 2.11
C PHE A 24 1.47 -9.45 2.46
N ASP A 25 1.40 -9.80 3.75
CA ASP A 25 1.04 -11.15 4.19
C ASP A 25 -0.38 -11.54 3.73
N TYR A 26 -1.31 -10.59 3.82
CA TYR A 26 -2.66 -10.78 3.33
C TYR A 26 -2.65 -11.05 1.83
N TYR A 27 -1.97 -10.22 1.04
CA TYR A 27 -1.84 -10.43 -0.41
C TYR A 27 -1.23 -11.80 -0.73
N ARG A 28 -0.16 -12.20 -0.02
CA ARG A 28 0.46 -13.52 -0.19
C ARG A 28 -0.53 -14.65 0.04
N ASN A 29 -1.32 -14.56 1.11
CA ASN A 29 -2.35 -15.56 1.38
C ASN A 29 -3.43 -15.61 0.28
N ARG A 30 -3.82 -14.46 -0.27
CA ARG A 30 -4.77 -14.41 -1.39
C ARG A 30 -4.19 -14.99 -2.68
N PHE A 31 -2.89 -14.80 -2.94
CA PHE A 31 -2.21 -15.38 -4.11
C PHE A 31 -2.16 -16.89 -4.06
N GLN A 32 -1.81 -17.47 -2.91
CA GLN A 32 -1.78 -18.93 -2.70
C GLN A 32 -3.14 -19.61 -2.97
N LYS A 33 -4.23 -18.87 -2.84
CA LYS A 33 -5.60 -19.35 -3.02
C LYS A 33 -6.21 -19.01 -4.40
N SER A 34 -5.42 -18.47 -5.32
CA SER A 34 -5.91 -17.94 -6.59
C SER A 34 -5.16 -18.54 -7.77
N GLU A 35 -5.71 -19.61 -8.34
CA GLU A 35 -5.20 -20.22 -9.57
C GLU A 35 -5.16 -19.22 -10.74
N VAL A 36 -6.13 -18.30 -10.80
CA VAL A 36 -6.16 -17.24 -11.82
C VAL A 36 -4.96 -16.30 -11.69
N ALA A 37 -4.56 -15.97 -10.46
CA ALA A 37 -3.39 -15.12 -10.24
C ALA A 37 -2.09 -15.86 -10.56
N GLN A 38 -1.99 -17.13 -10.17
CA GLN A 38 -0.83 -17.98 -10.45
C GLN A 38 -0.65 -18.18 -11.96
N GLY A 39 -1.73 -18.51 -12.68
CA GLY A 39 -1.71 -18.66 -14.14
C GLY A 39 -1.33 -17.38 -14.88
N LEU A 40 -1.61 -16.18 -14.34
CA LEU A 40 -1.10 -14.94 -14.91
C LEU A 40 0.42 -14.85 -14.79
N VAL A 41 1.01 -15.23 -13.66
CA VAL A 41 2.47 -15.19 -13.45
C VAL A 41 3.18 -16.09 -14.46
N GLU A 42 2.64 -17.28 -14.69
CA GLU A 42 3.18 -18.26 -15.64
C GLU A 42 3.05 -17.80 -17.10
N SER A 43 1.90 -17.22 -17.47
CA SER A 43 1.59 -16.92 -18.88
C SER A 43 1.96 -15.50 -19.33
N CYS A 44 2.11 -14.54 -18.41
CA CYS A 44 2.32 -13.13 -18.77
C CYS A 44 3.78 -12.86 -19.10
N CYS A 45 4.09 -12.64 -20.39
CA CYS A 45 5.43 -12.34 -20.87
C CYS A 45 6.03 -11.02 -20.34
N ALA A 46 5.18 -10.09 -19.85
CA ALA A 46 5.64 -8.83 -19.28
C ALA A 46 6.20 -8.97 -17.85
N ILE A 47 5.97 -10.11 -17.20
CA ILE A 47 6.58 -10.45 -15.92
C ILE A 47 7.90 -11.13 -16.25
N ASP A 48 9.02 -10.58 -15.77
CA ASP A 48 10.34 -11.17 -15.96
C ASP A 48 10.58 -12.39 -15.05
N ASP A 49 11.58 -13.20 -15.37
CA ASP A 49 11.88 -14.43 -14.65
C ASP A 49 12.30 -14.18 -13.18
N ALA A 50 13.01 -13.09 -12.92
CA ALA A 50 13.42 -12.73 -11.56
C ALA A 50 12.21 -12.45 -10.65
N LEU A 51 11.15 -11.85 -11.20
CA LEU A 51 9.87 -11.66 -10.50
C LEU A 51 9.13 -12.98 -10.33
N ARG A 52 9.18 -13.90 -11.30
CA ARG A 52 8.55 -15.24 -11.18
C ARG A 52 9.18 -16.08 -10.06
N GLU A 53 10.47 -15.93 -9.83
CA GLU A 53 11.21 -16.62 -8.75
C GLU A 53 10.93 -16.03 -7.36
N ASN A 54 10.22 -14.89 -7.27
CA ASN A 54 9.90 -14.27 -6.00
C ASN A 54 8.98 -15.18 -5.16
N THR A 55 9.39 -15.53 -3.95
CA THR A 55 8.62 -16.41 -3.05
C THR A 55 7.55 -15.68 -2.22
N MET A 56 7.52 -14.35 -2.34
CA MET A 56 6.66 -13.43 -1.59
C MET A 56 5.58 -12.78 -2.48
N ILE A 57 5.27 -13.39 -3.62
CA ILE A 57 4.20 -12.93 -4.53
C ILE A 57 2.87 -12.85 -3.78
N GLY A 58 2.16 -11.76 -3.99
CA GLY A 58 0.84 -11.50 -3.44
C GLY A 58 -0.22 -11.23 -4.51
N PHE A 59 -1.49 -11.24 -4.10
CA PHE A 59 -2.62 -10.89 -4.95
C PHE A 59 -3.56 -9.95 -4.20
N CYS A 60 -3.72 -8.73 -4.72
CA CYS A 60 -4.67 -7.77 -4.18
C CYS A 60 -6.04 -7.97 -4.84
N ASP A 61 -6.83 -8.88 -4.29
CA ASP A 61 -8.15 -9.29 -4.79
C ASP A 61 -9.31 -8.43 -4.27
N ARG A 62 -9.00 -7.23 -3.75
CA ARG A 62 -9.98 -6.23 -3.29
C ARG A 62 -10.72 -6.64 -2.02
N THR A 63 -10.19 -7.59 -1.25
CA THR A 63 -10.82 -8.10 -0.02
C THR A 63 -10.18 -7.55 1.25
N MET A 64 -8.92 -7.11 1.23
CA MET A 64 -8.22 -6.63 2.42
C MET A 64 -8.99 -5.49 3.10
N GLY A 65 -9.38 -4.47 2.33
CA GLY A 65 -10.09 -3.31 2.86
C GLY A 65 -11.45 -3.63 3.50
N ARG A 66 -12.07 -4.76 3.12
CA ARG A 66 -13.34 -5.26 3.69
C ARG A 66 -13.14 -6.03 5.00
N ASN A 67 -11.95 -6.57 5.22
CA ASN A 67 -11.58 -7.32 6.42
C ASN A 67 -10.98 -6.44 7.52
N ILE A 68 -10.62 -5.18 7.20
CA ILE A 68 -10.23 -4.20 8.21
C ILE A 68 -11.50 -3.71 8.95
N PRO A 69 -11.47 -3.56 10.29
CA PRO A 69 -12.56 -2.99 11.06
C PRO A 69 -13.12 -1.68 10.48
N ARG A 70 -14.38 -1.39 10.82
CA ARG A 70 -15.10 -0.23 10.29
C ARG A 70 -14.35 1.06 10.67
N ALA A 71 -14.26 2.01 9.75
CA ALA A 71 -13.53 3.27 9.96
C ALA A 71 -14.04 4.10 11.16
N LYS A 72 -15.26 3.85 11.63
CA LYS A 72 -15.84 4.49 12.83
C LYS A 72 -15.31 3.93 14.16
N THR A 73 -14.59 2.81 14.15
CA THR A 73 -13.93 2.30 15.35
C THR A 73 -12.51 2.86 15.42
N ALA A 74 -11.99 3.06 16.64
CA ALA A 74 -10.63 3.59 16.83
C ALA A 74 -9.57 2.72 16.12
N GLU A 75 -9.69 1.39 16.27
CA GLU A 75 -8.83 0.41 15.60
C GLU A 75 -8.93 0.50 14.06
N GLY A 76 -10.16 0.53 13.52
CA GLY A 76 -10.36 0.62 12.07
C GLY A 76 -9.85 1.92 11.48
N ALA A 77 -10.02 3.03 12.18
CA ALA A 77 -9.45 4.32 11.82
C ALA A 77 -7.91 4.30 11.85
N ALA A 78 -7.32 3.68 12.87
CA ALA A 78 -5.86 3.58 13.01
C ALA A 78 -5.21 2.77 11.88
N ILE A 79 -5.73 1.57 11.59
CA ILE A 79 -5.23 0.71 10.50
C ILE A 79 -5.39 1.41 9.14
N ARG A 80 -6.58 1.95 8.85
CA ARG A 80 -6.85 2.62 7.57
C ARG A 80 -5.99 3.86 7.40
N GLY A 81 -5.87 4.68 8.45
CA GLY A 81 -5.03 5.87 8.42
C GLY A 81 -3.56 5.52 8.22
N SER A 82 -3.08 4.45 8.84
CA SER A 82 -1.73 3.92 8.64
C SER A 82 -1.50 3.48 7.18
N LEU A 83 -2.37 2.61 6.65
CA LEU A 83 -2.28 2.15 5.26
C LEU A 83 -2.42 3.28 4.24
N GLN A 84 -3.19 4.32 4.56
CA GLN A 84 -3.29 5.53 3.76
C GLN A 84 -2.02 6.35 3.79
N ARG A 85 -1.40 6.53 4.97
CA ARG A 85 -0.10 7.21 5.08
C ARG A 85 0.95 6.49 4.25
N VAL A 86 1.08 5.17 4.40
CA VAL A 86 2.08 4.44 3.63
C VAL A 86 1.72 4.31 2.15
N GLY A 87 0.55 4.75 1.71
CA GLY A 87 0.15 4.78 0.29
C GLY A 87 -0.41 3.45 -0.25
N LEU A 88 -0.64 2.45 0.60
CA LEU A 88 -1.24 1.16 0.21
C LEU A 88 -2.77 1.22 0.10
N ILE A 89 -3.39 2.21 0.75
CA ILE A 89 -4.80 2.58 0.56
C ILE A 89 -4.87 4.02 0.06
N LYS A 90 -5.67 4.28 -0.97
CA LYS A 90 -5.92 5.62 -1.49
C LYS A 90 -6.81 6.43 -0.55
N ALA A 91 -6.84 7.76 -0.69
CA ALA A 91 -7.78 8.62 0.02
C ALA A 91 -9.25 8.16 -0.15
N THR A 92 -9.60 7.64 -1.33
CA THR A 92 -10.92 7.05 -1.63
C THR A 92 -11.26 5.77 -0.86
N GLY A 93 -10.33 5.20 -0.11
CA GLY A 93 -10.48 3.93 0.63
C GLY A 93 -10.18 2.67 -0.18
N HIS A 94 -9.96 2.78 -1.48
CA HIS A 94 -9.53 1.67 -2.33
C HIS A 94 -8.06 1.30 -2.12
N GLU A 95 -7.77 0.00 -2.13
CA GLU A 95 -6.41 -0.54 -2.17
C GLU A 95 -5.66 -0.03 -3.43
N LEU A 96 -4.37 0.28 -3.29
CA LEU A 96 -3.54 0.77 -4.40
C LEU A 96 -3.43 -0.27 -5.52
N PHE A 97 -3.16 -1.53 -5.14
CA PHE A 97 -2.92 -2.65 -6.04
C PHE A 97 -4.20 -3.36 -6.48
N ARG A 98 -5.36 -2.70 -6.39
CA ARG A 98 -6.67 -3.32 -6.62
C ARG A 98 -6.71 -4.11 -7.94
N GLY A 99 -6.79 -5.44 -7.84
CA GLY A 99 -6.80 -6.37 -8.97
C GLY A 99 -5.43 -6.68 -9.58
N CYS A 100 -4.33 -6.55 -8.83
CA CYS A 100 -2.98 -6.84 -9.31
C CYS A 100 -2.37 -8.06 -8.60
N VAL A 101 -1.56 -8.84 -9.34
CA VAL A 101 -0.51 -9.67 -8.75
C VAL A 101 0.63 -8.74 -8.33
N VAL A 102 1.11 -8.87 -7.10
CA VAL A 102 2.03 -7.94 -6.44
C VAL A 102 3.33 -8.65 -6.14
N PHE A 103 4.44 -8.02 -6.51
CA PHE A 103 5.80 -8.50 -6.28
C PHE A 103 6.50 -7.49 -5.36
N PRO A 104 6.58 -7.77 -4.05
CA PRO A 104 7.33 -6.95 -3.12
C PRO A 104 8.85 -7.11 -3.27
N THR A 105 9.57 -6.02 -3.00
CA THR A 105 11.02 -6.01 -2.81
C THR A 105 11.31 -5.73 -1.33
N TYR A 106 12.16 -6.56 -0.74
CA TYR A 106 12.62 -6.46 0.64
C TYR A 106 14.06 -5.95 0.68
N ASN A 107 14.43 -5.24 1.73
CA ASN A 107 15.84 -5.01 2.08
C ASN A 107 16.38 -6.19 2.91
N ASP A 108 17.66 -6.10 3.29
CA ASP A 108 18.35 -7.14 4.07
C ASP A 108 17.73 -7.38 5.46
N ASP A 109 17.06 -6.37 6.02
CA ASP A 109 16.37 -6.46 7.31
C ASP A 109 14.97 -7.12 7.21
N GLY A 110 14.58 -7.62 6.03
CA GLY A 110 13.26 -8.20 5.80
C GLY A 110 12.14 -7.15 5.78
N THR A 111 12.48 -5.89 5.51
CA THR A 111 11.54 -4.77 5.41
C THR A 111 11.11 -4.55 3.96
N VAL A 112 9.80 -4.47 3.71
CA VAL A 112 9.30 -4.14 2.36
C VAL A 112 9.64 -2.68 2.04
N ILE A 113 10.40 -2.46 0.97
CA ILE A 113 10.85 -1.13 0.52
C ILE A 113 10.12 -0.66 -0.75
N SER A 114 9.64 -1.58 -1.57
CA SER A 114 8.85 -1.28 -2.76
C SER A 114 8.02 -2.48 -3.19
N ALA A 115 7.10 -2.27 -4.13
CA ALA A 115 6.38 -3.33 -4.79
C ALA A 115 5.93 -2.91 -6.19
N VAL A 116 5.92 -3.87 -7.11
CA VAL A 116 5.32 -3.72 -8.45
C VAL A 116 4.10 -4.62 -8.57
N GLY A 117 3.05 -4.12 -9.19
CA GLY A 117 1.77 -4.80 -9.33
C GLY A 117 1.34 -4.91 -10.78
N TYR A 118 1.11 -6.12 -11.28
CA TYR A 118 0.61 -6.39 -12.62
C TYR A 118 -0.89 -6.68 -12.57
N ARG A 119 -1.69 -5.85 -13.25
CA ARG A 119 -3.14 -5.93 -13.22
C ARG A 119 -3.64 -7.20 -13.93
N ILE A 120 -4.54 -7.93 -13.28
CA ILE A 120 -5.20 -9.09 -13.86
C ILE A 120 -6.39 -8.65 -14.71
N GLY A 121 -6.53 -9.25 -15.89
CA GLY A 121 -7.68 -9.11 -16.77
C GLY A 121 -7.67 -7.84 -17.61
N ARG A 122 -8.83 -7.49 -18.17
CA ARG A 122 -8.95 -6.37 -19.11
C ARG A 122 -8.74 -5.03 -18.40
N VAL A 123 -7.65 -4.36 -18.76
CA VAL A 123 -7.35 -2.99 -18.36
C VAL A 123 -8.33 -2.06 -19.08
N ARG A 124 -9.10 -1.27 -18.34
CA ARG A 124 -10.04 -0.29 -18.91
C ARG A 124 -9.29 0.96 -19.34
N SER A 125 -9.90 1.76 -20.21
CA SER A 125 -9.34 3.06 -20.59
C SER A 125 -9.07 3.90 -19.33
N GLY A 126 -7.81 4.30 -19.13
CA GLY A 126 -7.36 5.05 -17.96
C GLY A 126 -6.78 4.23 -16.80
N ASP A 127 -6.96 2.90 -16.79
CA ASP A 127 -6.29 2.05 -15.80
C ASP A 127 -4.82 1.82 -16.19
N LYS A 128 -3.92 1.83 -15.21
CA LYS A 128 -2.53 1.45 -15.43
C LYS A 128 -2.38 -0.08 -15.41
N PRO A 129 -1.77 -0.71 -16.42
CA PRO A 129 -1.52 -2.15 -16.43
C PRO A 129 -0.52 -2.55 -15.34
N VAL A 130 0.45 -1.67 -15.05
CA VAL A 130 1.44 -1.83 -14.00
C VAL A 130 1.30 -0.71 -12.98
N VAL A 131 1.33 -1.08 -11.70
CA VAL A 131 1.25 -0.17 -10.55
C VAL A 131 2.54 -0.30 -9.77
N TYR A 132 3.07 0.83 -9.31
CA TYR A 132 4.28 0.85 -8.49
C TYR A 132 3.95 1.45 -7.13
N TRP A 133 4.60 0.92 -6.11
CA TRP A 133 4.61 1.45 -4.76
C TRP A 133 6.05 1.53 -4.27
N CYS A 134 6.45 2.68 -3.77
CA CYS A 134 7.68 2.84 -3.02
C CYS A 134 7.30 3.20 -1.60
N ARG A 135 7.94 2.55 -0.62
CA ARG A 135 7.73 2.89 0.79
C ARG A 135 8.06 4.37 0.97
N PRO A 136 7.13 5.19 1.49
CA PRO A 136 7.44 6.58 1.74
C PRO A 136 8.53 6.65 2.81
N GLU A 137 9.50 7.54 2.61
CA GLU A 137 10.48 7.83 3.64
C GLU A 137 9.77 8.33 4.89
N SER A 138 10.28 7.97 6.07
CA SER A 138 9.72 8.41 7.36
C SER A 138 9.62 9.93 7.49
N LYS A 139 10.36 10.68 6.66
CA LYS A 139 10.33 12.15 6.57
C LYS A 139 9.46 12.69 5.43
N GLY A 140 9.00 11.89 4.47
CA GLY A 140 8.21 12.38 3.32
C GLY A 140 6.81 12.90 3.68
N PHE A 141 6.34 12.63 4.90
CA PHE A 141 5.03 13.05 5.38
C PHE A 141 4.91 14.55 5.71
N VAL A 142 6.03 15.25 5.94
CA VAL A 142 5.96 16.70 6.18
C VAL A 142 5.57 17.47 4.92
N ASP A 143 6.02 17.05 3.74
CA ASP A 143 5.83 17.84 2.52
C ASP A 143 4.45 17.67 1.89
N ALA A 144 3.92 16.45 1.83
CA ALA A 144 2.58 16.21 1.26
C ALA A 144 1.45 16.81 2.12
N GLY A 145 1.60 16.78 3.45
CA GLY A 145 0.65 17.40 4.39
C GLY A 145 0.69 18.94 4.36
N MET A 146 1.89 19.53 4.21
CA MET A 146 2.05 20.99 4.08
C MET A 146 1.55 21.53 2.73
N SER A 147 1.63 20.76 1.65
CA SER A 147 1.10 21.15 0.34
C SER A 147 -0.43 21.29 0.37
N PHE A 148 -1.14 20.33 0.99
CA PHE A 148 -2.60 20.39 1.16
C PHE A 148 -3.04 21.51 2.12
N ALA A 149 -2.28 21.78 3.17
CA ALA A 149 -2.60 22.85 4.11
C ALA A 149 -2.39 24.25 3.50
N LYS A 150 -1.39 24.45 2.63
CA LYS A 150 -1.15 25.72 1.95
C LYS A 150 -2.23 26.07 0.93
N GLU A 151 -2.77 25.08 0.22
CA GLU A 151 -3.91 25.28 -0.72
C GLU A 151 -5.20 25.67 0.01
N LEU A 152 -5.47 25.08 1.19
CA LEU A 152 -6.66 25.42 1.99
C LEU A 152 -6.59 26.83 2.60
N VAL A 153 -5.39 27.32 2.94
CA VAL A 153 -5.20 28.68 3.49
C VAL A 153 -5.28 29.75 2.39
N HIS A 154 -4.89 29.45 1.14
CA HIS A 154 -5.01 30.40 0.02
C HIS A 154 -6.43 30.47 -0.59
N GLY A 155 -7.27 29.46 -0.36
CA GLY A 155 -8.66 29.43 -0.84
C GLY A 155 -9.68 30.23 0.00
N GLN A 156 -9.30 30.75 1.17
CA GLN A 156 -10.19 31.52 2.04
C GLN A 156 -9.84 33.01 2.16
N ALA A 157 -8.95 33.53 1.30
CA ALA A 157 -8.58 34.95 1.27
C ALA A 157 -9.21 35.75 0.11
N TYR A 158 -10.13 35.15 -0.64
CA TYR A 158 -10.96 35.86 -1.62
C TYR A 158 -12.42 35.46 -1.43
N HIS A 159 -13.10 36.14 -0.52
CA HIS A 159 -14.50 36.52 -0.60
C HIS A 159 -14.78 37.66 0.37
#